data_AF-A0A2W5UJ87-F1
#
_entry.id   AF-A0A2W5UJ87-F1
#
_cell.length_a   1.000
_cell.length_b   1.000
_cell.length_c   1.000
_cell.angle_alpha   90.00
_cell.angle_beta   90.00
_cell.angle_gamma   90.00
#
_symmetry.space_group_name_H-M   'P 1'
#
loop_
_entity.id
_entity.type
_entity.pdbx_description
1 polymer ?
#
loop_
_entity_poly.entity_id
_entity_poly.type
_entity_poly.pdbx_seq_one_letter_code
_entity_poly.pdbx_strand_id
1 'polypeptide(L)'
;MSSAPRIIDGSRFDGLEGFWDEVTRALFDGQRWGRNLDAFADLLEPGRPVRWLHGSRSREQLGHEETARWLEERLAKVHPSNRKTFELRLAAARRGEGQTLFDTLTDVMRERGVQLDLSE
;
A
#
# COMPACT_ATOMS: atom_id res chain seq x y z
N MET A 1 25.18 10.66 -9.34
CA MET A 1 24.04 11.55 -9.69
C MET A 1 22.82 10.97 -9.00
N SER A 2 22.22 11.64 -8.01
CA SER A 2 20.92 11.21 -7.50
C SER A 2 19.88 11.52 -8.57
N SER A 3 19.11 10.52 -8.98
CA SER A 3 17.92 10.73 -9.82
C SER A 3 16.90 11.55 -9.03
N ALA A 4 16.08 12.36 -9.71
CA ALA A 4 14.98 13.07 -9.07
C ALA A 4 13.99 12.07 -8.45
N PRO A 5 13.37 12.38 -7.30
CA PRO A 5 12.43 11.46 -6.66
C PRO A 5 11.21 11.23 -7.55
N ARG A 6 10.73 9.99 -7.60
CA ARG A 6 9.42 9.67 -8.18
C ARG A 6 8.34 10.05 -7.17
N ILE A 7 7.23 10.60 -7.66
CA ILE A 7 6.22 11.22 -6.80
C ILE A 7 4.93 10.38 -6.80
N ILE A 8 4.57 9.88 -5.62
CA ILE A 8 3.22 9.38 -5.34
C ILE A 8 2.43 10.55 -4.75
N ASP A 9 1.26 10.84 -5.29
CA ASP A 9 0.41 11.94 -4.81
C ASP A 9 -0.88 11.38 -4.16
N GLY A 10 -0.93 11.50 -2.83
CA GLY A 10 -2.04 11.05 -1.98
C GLY A 10 -3.39 11.72 -2.25
N SER A 11 -3.42 12.84 -2.98
CA SER A 11 -4.68 13.49 -3.39
C SER A 11 -5.39 12.77 -4.55
N ARG A 12 -4.71 11.81 -5.20
CA ARG A 12 -5.19 11.19 -6.45
C ARG A 12 -5.91 9.86 -6.27
N PHE A 13 -6.12 9.40 -5.04
CA PHE A 13 -6.83 8.15 -4.76
C PHE A 13 -7.65 8.24 -3.48
N ASP A 14 -8.65 7.37 -3.40
CA ASP A 14 -9.59 7.29 -2.28
C ASP A 14 -9.68 5.88 -1.66
N GLY A 15 -8.70 5.02 -1.96
CA GLY A 15 -8.63 3.65 -1.49
C GLY A 15 -7.54 2.86 -2.19
N LEU A 16 -7.47 1.55 -1.95
CA LEU A 16 -6.38 0.70 -2.40
C LEU A 16 -6.35 0.54 -3.94
N GLU A 17 -7.52 0.46 -4.58
CA GLU A 17 -7.60 0.35 -6.03
C GLU A 17 -6.98 1.58 -6.73
N GLY A 18 -7.35 2.79 -6.28
CA GLY A 18 -6.81 4.04 -6.79
C GLY A 18 -5.33 4.21 -6.46
N PHE A 19 -4.87 3.71 -5.30
CA PHE A 19 -3.44 3.67 -4.99
C PHE A 19 -2.67 2.85 -6.03
N TRP A 20 -3.22 1.71 -6.49
CA TRP A 20 -2.59 0.94 -7.57
C TRP A 20 -2.49 1.72 -8.87
N ASP A 21 -3.51 2.49 -9.24
CA ASP A 21 -3.44 3.34 -10.43
C ASP A 21 -2.37 4.43 -10.28
N GLU A 22 -2.26 5.02 -9.09
CA GLU A 22 -1.28 6.06 -8.83
C GLU A 22 0.16 5.53 -8.87
N VAL A 23 0.47 4.39 -8.24
CA VAL A 23 1.84 3.82 -8.32
C VAL A 23 2.15 3.29 -9.72
N THR A 24 1.14 2.81 -10.46
CA THR A 24 1.32 2.43 -11.87
C THR A 24 1.79 3.64 -12.69
N ARG A 25 1.14 4.79 -12.51
CA ARG A 25 1.49 6.05 -13.18
C ARG A 25 2.83 6.60 -12.70
N ALA A 26 3.06 6.63 -11.38
CA ALA A 26 4.15 7.33 -10.75
C ALA A 26 5.47 6.55 -10.73
N LEU A 27 5.39 5.24 -10.52
CA LEU A 27 6.57 4.39 -10.30
C LEU A 27 6.85 3.50 -11.49
N PHE A 28 5.80 2.93 -12.11
CA PHE A 28 5.92 1.85 -13.09
C PHE A 28 5.60 2.29 -14.54
N ASP A 29 5.65 3.59 -14.83
CA ASP A 29 5.50 4.17 -16.18
C ASP A 29 4.29 3.65 -16.98
N GLY A 30 3.17 3.37 -16.30
CA GLY A 30 1.95 2.89 -16.93
C GLY A 30 1.93 1.40 -17.29
N GLN A 31 2.96 0.62 -16.91
CA GLN A 31 3.03 -0.80 -17.21
C GLN A 31 1.92 -1.59 -16.51
N ARG A 32 1.47 -2.69 -17.13
CA ARG A 32 0.53 -3.63 -16.50
C ARG A 32 1.29 -4.56 -15.56
N TRP A 33 0.74 -4.76 -14.37
CA TRP A 33 1.29 -5.64 -13.33
C TRP A 33 0.16 -6.22 -12.47
N GLY A 34 0.50 -7.11 -11.52
CA GLY A 34 -0.48 -7.90 -10.78
C GLY A 34 -1.40 -7.12 -9.83
N ARG A 35 -1.18 -5.82 -9.59
CA ARG A 35 -1.98 -4.94 -8.71
C ARG A 35 -2.33 -5.59 -7.36
N ASN A 36 -1.31 -6.13 -6.70
CA ASN A 36 -1.39 -6.73 -5.38
C ASN A 36 -0.06 -6.52 -4.62
N LEU A 37 -0.05 -6.79 -3.31
CA LEU A 37 1.13 -6.50 -2.46
C LEU A 37 2.41 -7.22 -2.91
N ASP A 38 2.32 -8.48 -3.34
CA ASP A 38 3.49 -9.25 -3.79
C ASP A 38 4.04 -8.66 -5.08
N ALA A 39 3.17 -8.46 -6.08
CA ALA A 39 3.56 -7.86 -7.35
C ALA A 39 4.05 -6.41 -7.20
N PHE A 40 3.55 -5.68 -6.18
CA PHE A 40 4.02 -4.34 -5.85
C PHE A 40 5.45 -4.42 -5.34
N ALA A 41 5.69 -5.28 -4.34
CA ALA A 41 6.98 -5.50 -3.75
C ALA A 41 8.03 -5.96 -4.79
N ASP A 42 7.66 -6.81 -5.73
CA ASP A 42 8.57 -7.35 -6.74
C ASP A 42 9.03 -6.31 -7.78
N LEU A 43 8.24 -5.25 -7.99
CA LEU A 43 8.57 -4.18 -8.93
C LEU A 43 9.30 -3.00 -8.29
N LEU A 44 9.47 -2.99 -6.97
CA LEU A 44 10.20 -1.93 -6.29
C LEU A 44 11.70 -2.07 -6.53
N GLU A 45 12.31 -0.95 -6.91
CA GLU A 45 13.74 -0.85 -7.12
C GLU A 45 14.46 -0.34 -5.86
N PRO A 46 15.41 -1.11 -5.30
CA PRO A 46 16.20 -0.67 -4.16
C PRO A 46 16.98 0.60 -4.44
N GLY A 47 17.10 1.48 -3.44
CA GLY A 47 17.81 2.76 -3.54
C GLY A 47 17.09 3.85 -4.35
N ARG A 48 15.92 3.54 -4.94
CA ARG A 48 15.13 4.52 -5.68
C ARG A 48 14.53 5.57 -4.73
N PRO A 49 14.75 6.87 -4.96
CA PRO A 49 14.09 7.91 -4.19
C PRO A 49 12.62 8.02 -4.58
N VAL A 50 11.73 7.91 -3.60
CA VAL A 50 10.29 8.11 -3.75
C VAL A 50 9.83 9.13 -2.72
N ARG A 51 9.13 10.16 -3.19
CA ARG A 51 8.45 11.13 -2.33
C ARG A 51 6.94 10.90 -2.43
N TRP A 52 6.30 10.69 -1.30
CA TRP A 52 4.86 10.50 -1.21
C TRP A 52 4.25 11.75 -0.58
N LEU A 53 3.50 12.51 -1.38
CA LEU A 53 2.82 13.73 -0.97
C LEU A 53 1.45 13.42 -0.39
N HIS A 54 0.95 14.31 0.48
CA HIS A 54 -0.38 14.18 1.09
C HIS A 54 -0.53 12.87 1.88
N GLY A 55 0.49 12.60 2.69
CA GLY A 55 0.56 11.42 3.55
C GLY A 55 -0.61 11.35 4.53
N SER A 56 -1.05 12.48 5.09
CA SER A 56 -2.22 12.54 5.97
C SER A 56 -3.49 12.02 5.30
N ARG A 57 -3.78 12.45 4.06
CA ARG A 57 -4.91 11.91 3.28
C ARG A 57 -4.71 10.43 2.95
N SER A 58 -3.50 10.04 2.59
CA SER A 58 -3.20 8.63 2.28
C SER A 58 -3.44 7.72 3.48
N ARG A 59 -3.10 8.17 4.70
CA ARG A 59 -3.37 7.43 5.96
C ARG A 59 -4.87 7.30 6.24
N GLU A 60 -5.66 8.32 5.92
CA GLU A 60 -7.12 8.26 6.03
C GLU A 60 -7.69 7.24 5.02
N GLN A 61 -7.37 7.40 3.74
CA GLN A 61 -7.94 6.59 2.65
C GLN A 61 -7.45 5.14 2.63
N LEU A 62 -6.25 4.87 3.15
CA LEU A 62 -5.68 3.51 3.28
C LEU A 62 -5.64 3.04 4.74
N GLY A 63 -6.46 3.67 5.59
CA GLY A 63 -6.54 3.40 7.02
C GLY A 63 -7.27 2.10 7.36
N HIS A 64 -7.71 2.00 8.60
CA HIS A 64 -8.35 0.78 9.12
C HIS A 64 -9.63 0.39 8.38
N GLU A 65 -10.42 1.35 7.92
CA GLU A 65 -11.66 1.06 7.18
C GLU A 65 -11.37 0.35 5.86
N GLU A 66 -10.48 0.90 5.04
CA GLU A 66 -10.07 0.28 3.77
C GLU A 66 -9.34 -1.06 4.01
N THR A 67 -8.57 -1.14 5.09
CA THR A 67 -7.92 -2.39 5.51
C THR A 67 -8.95 -3.48 5.84
N ALA A 68 -10.03 -3.13 6.54
CA ALA A 68 -11.10 -4.07 6.86
C ALA A 68 -11.82 -4.55 5.60
N ARG A 69 -12.14 -3.65 4.66
CA ARG A 69 -12.73 -4.01 3.35
C ARG A 69 -11.84 -4.98 2.59
N TRP A 70 -10.55 -4.66 2.47
CA TRP A 70 -9.57 -5.51 1.80
C TRP A 70 -9.45 -6.91 2.44
N LEU A 71 -9.43 -6.99 3.77
CA LEU A 71 -9.36 -8.27 4.50
C LEU A 71 -10.63 -9.11 4.28
N GLU A 72 -11.81 -8.49 4.30
CA GLU A 72 -13.10 -9.16 4.10
C GLU A 72 -13.20 -9.78 2.69
N GLU A 73 -12.80 -9.05 1.65
CA GLU A 73 -12.75 -9.58 0.28
C GLU A 73 -11.79 -10.77 0.15
N ARG A 74 -10.69 -10.77 0.91
CA ARG A 74 -9.68 -11.83 0.88
C ARG A 74 -10.09 -13.05 1.69
N LEU A 75 -10.91 -12.91 2.73
CA LEU A 75 -11.38 -14.05 3.54
C LEU A 75 -12.14 -15.11 2.73
N ALA A 76 -12.80 -14.70 1.64
CA ALA A 76 -13.48 -15.62 0.73
C ALA A 76 -12.51 -16.49 -0.09
N LYS A 77 -11.25 -16.08 -0.23
CA LYS A 77 -10.25 -16.66 -1.16
C LYS A 77 -9.01 -17.20 -0.46
N VAL A 78 -8.83 -16.88 0.82
CA VAL A 78 -7.64 -17.23 1.57
C VAL A 78 -7.59 -18.72 1.90
N HIS A 79 -6.39 -19.32 1.82
CA HIS A 79 -6.17 -20.71 2.21
C HIS A 79 -6.61 -20.93 3.68
N PRO A 80 -7.24 -22.07 4.02
CA PRO A 80 -7.76 -22.34 5.37
C PRO A 80 -6.75 -22.12 6.51
N SER A 81 -5.46 -22.43 6.28
CA SER A 81 -4.39 -22.23 7.28
C SER A 81 -4.20 -20.77 7.70
N ASN A 82 -4.53 -19.82 6.82
CA ASN A 82 -4.34 -18.39 7.04
C ASN A 82 -5.65 -17.70 7.46
N ARG A 83 -6.78 -18.40 7.37
CA ARG A 83 -8.12 -17.84 7.61
C ARG A 83 -8.25 -17.22 9.01
N LYS A 84 -7.83 -17.94 10.05
CA LYS A 84 -7.88 -17.45 11.44
C LYS A 84 -7.08 -16.16 11.62
N THR A 85 -5.90 -16.07 10.99
CA THR A 85 -5.07 -14.86 11.03
C THR A 85 -5.77 -13.68 10.35
N PHE A 86 -6.41 -13.91 9.20
CA PHE A 86 -7.17 -12.87 8.51
C PHE A 86 -8.40 -12.42 9.30
N GLU A 87 -9.12 -13.34 9.93
CA GLU A 87 -10.28 -13.02 10.80
C GLU A 87 -9.86 -12.17 12.00
N LEU A 88 -8.73 -12.49 12.66
CA LEU A 88 -8.19 -11.70 13.76
C LEU A 88 -7.76 -10.30 13.30
N ARG A 89 -7.09 -10.19 12.14
CA ARG A 89 -6.71 -8.89 11.56
C ARG A 89 -7.96 -8.07 11.20
N LEU A 90 -8.99 -8.69 10.65
CA LEU A 90 -10.24 -8.01 10.29
C LEU A 90 -10.94 -7.47 11.54
N ALA A 91 -11.01 -8.28 12.60
CA ALA A 91 -11.60 -7.86 13.87
C ALA A 91 -10.83 -6.69 14.50
N ALA A 92 -9.50 -6.69 14.45
CA ALA A 92 -8.67 -5.58 14.92
C ALA A 92 -8.90 -4.31 14.07
N ALA A 93 -8.86 -4.42 12.74
CA ALA A 93 -9.09 -3.29 11.85
C ALA A 93 -10.47 -2.65 12.07
N ARG A 94 -11.52 -3.45 12.27
CA ARG A 94 -12.87 -2.94 12.59
C ARG A 94 -12.95 -2.16 13.92
N ARG A 95 -12.00 -2.35 14.84
CA ARG A 95 -11.88 -1.56 16.09
C ARG A 95 -10.96 -0.35 15.95
N GLY A 96 -10.39 -0.10 14.77
CA GLY A 96 -9.36 0.93 14.57
C GLY A 96 -8.00 0.52 15.16
N GLU A 97 -7.72 -0.79 15.20
CA GLU A 97 -6.49 -1.35 15.77
C GLU A 97 -5.69 -2.13 14.71
N GLY A 98 -4.41 -2.36 15.00
CA GLY A 98 -3.51 -3.16 14.17
C GLY A 98 -2.86 -2.37 13.03
N GLN A 99 -2.21 -3.07 12.11
CA GLN A 99 -1.53 -2.47 10.96
C GLN A 99 -2.53 -2.13 9.86
N THR A 100 -2.43 -0.92 9.29
CA THR A 100 -3.24 -0.48 8.15
C THR A 100 -2.60 -0.87 6.81
N LEU A 101 -3.34 -0.72 5.70
CA LEU A 101 -2.78 -0.83 4.36
C LEU A 101 -1.71 0.23 4.10
N PHE A 102 -1.90 1.46 4.61
CA PHE A 102 -0.86 2.49 4.54
C PHE A 102 0.44 2.00 5.17
N ASP A 103 0.38 1.49 6.41
CA ASP A 103 1.54 0.96 7.11
C ASP A 103 2.18 -0.18 6.31
N THR A 104 1.40 -1.19 5.92
CA THR A 104 1.89 -2.33 5.12
C THR A 104 2.59 -1.88 3.84
N LEU A 105 2.03 -0.91 3.11
CA LEU A 105 2.63 -0.41 1.87
C LEU A 105 3.96 0.32 2.14
N THR A 106 4.02 1.16 3.17
CA THR A 106 5.25 1.87 3.52
C THR A 106 6.33 0.91 4.04
N ASP A 107 5.95 -0.13 4.77
CA ASP A 107 6.86 -1.16 5.27
C ASP A 107 7.44 -1.97 4.10
N VAL A 108 6.59 -2.44 3.17
CA VAL A 108 7.05 -3.11 1.94
C VAL A 108 8.04 -2.24 1.16
N MET A 109 7.78 -0.93 1.04
CA MET A 109 8.70 -0.02 0.35
C MET A 109 10.05 0.07 1.05
N ARG A 110 10.06 0.20 2.37
CA ARG A 110 11.30 0.28 3.17
C ARG A 110 12.07 -1.04 3.15
N GLU A 111 11.38 -2.17 3.28
CA GLU A 111 11.97 -3.52 3.23
C GLU A 111 12.61 -3.82 1.87
N ARG A 112 12.00 -3.34 0.77
CA ARG A 112 12.59 -3.40 -0.57
C ARG A 112 13.70 -2.37 -0.81
N GLY A 113 14.05 -1.57 0.20
CA GLY A 113 15.15 -0.61 0.13
C GLY A 113 14.82 0.68 -0.62
N VAL A 114 13.54 1.02 -0.82
CA VAL A 114 13.12 2.30 -1.38
C VAL A 114 13.49 3.42 -0.40
N GLN A 115 14.06 4.52 -0.91
CA GLN A 115 14.31 5.73 -0.13
C GLN A 115 13.03 6.56 -0.07
N LEU A 116 12.14 6.20 0.85
CA LEU A 116 10.82 6.81 1.00
C LEU A 116 10.87 8.09 1.86
N ASP A 117 10.44 9.21 1.28
CA ASP A 117 10.16 10.49 1.95
C ASP A 117 8.64 10.71 2.02
N LEU A 118 8.09 10.77 3.22
CA LEU A 118 6.66 11.02 3.46
C LEU A 118 6.46 12.52 3.75
N SER A 119 5.69 13.19 2.89
CA SER A 119 5.26 14.58 3.09
C SER A 119 3.77 14.62 3.45
N GLU A 120 3.41 15.46 4.41
CA GLU A 120 2.03 15.61 4.89
C GLU A 120 1.10 16.34 3.93
#